data_AF-B8Y442-F1
#
_entry.id   AF-B8Y442-F1
#
_cell.length_a   1.000
_cell.length_b   1.000
_cell.length_c   1.000
_cell.angle_alpha   90.00
_cell.angle_beta   90.00
_cell.angle_gamma   90.00
#
_symmetry.space_group_name_H-M   'P 1'
#
loop_
_entity.id
_entity.type
_entity.pdbx_description
1 polymer ?
#
loop_
_entity_poly.entity_id
_entity_poly.type
_entity_poly.pdbx_seq_one_letter_code
_entity_poly.pdbx_strand_id
1 'polypeptide(L)'
;DFDNRMVNHFTEEFKRKYKKDLKTNKRALRRLRTACERAKRTLSSSTQASIEIDSLFDGIDFYTSITRARFEELNADLFRG
;
A
#
# COMPACT_ATOMS: atom_id res chain seq x y z
N ASP A 1 -4.39 -5.88 -11.64
CA ASP A 1 -5.44 -5.32 -10.78
C ASP A 1 -4.85 -4.30 -9.82
N PHE A 2 -5.56 -3.19 -9.60
CA PHE A 2 -5.10 -1.98 -8.90
C PHE A 2 -4.62 -2.25 -7.47
N ASP A 3 -5.28 -3.17 -6.76
CA ASP A 3 -4.94 -3.46 -5.36
C ASP A 3 -3.58 -4.13 -5.23
N ASN A 4 -3.25 -5.04 -6.15
CA ASN A 4 -1.95 -5.73 -6.14
C ASN A 4 -0.80 -4.76 -6.39
N ARG A 5 -0.99 -3.71 -7.20
CA ARG A 5 0.01 -2.68 -7.47
C ARG A 5 0.33 -1.87 -6.22
N MET A 6 -0.69 -1.40 -5.51
CA MET A 6 -0.52 -0.68 -4.25
C MET A 6 0.16 -1.55 -3.19
N VAL A 7 -0.29 -2.79 -3.03
CA VAL A 7 0.28 -3.73 -2.05
C VAL A 7 1.75 -4.00 -2.34
N ASN A 8 2.12 -4.21 -3.61
CA ASN A 8 3.52 -4.42 -3.99
C ASN A 8 4.36 -3.18 -3.71
N HIS A 9 3.88 -1.98 -4.07
CA HIS A 9 4.56 -0.72 -3.81
C HIS A 9 4.90 -0.55 -2.32
N PHE A 10 3.92 -0.74 -1.44
CA PHE A 10 4.14 -0.60 0.00
C PHE A 10 4.91 -1.78 0.62
N THR A 11 4.82 -2.97 0.03
CA THR A 11 5.68 -4.09 0.43
C THR A 11 7.15 -3.78 0.18
N GLU A 12 7.47 -3.19 -0.97
CA GLU A 12 8.82 -2.76 -1.32
C GLU A 12 9.27 -1.56 -0.50
N GLU A 13 8.39 -0.61 -0.22
CA GLU A 13 8.66 0.50 0.70
C GLU A 13 8.99 0.00 2.12
N PHE A 14 8.17 -0.89 2.68
CA PHE A 14 8.41 -1.49 3.99
C PHE A 14 9.75 -2.23 4.02
N LYS A 15 10.05 -3.03 2.98
CA LYS A 15 11.33 -3.73 2.86
C LYS A 15 12.52 -2.78 2.78
N ARG A 16 12.39 -1.66 2.07
CA ARG A 16 13.45 -0.64 1.99
C ARG A 16 13.68 0.06 3.33
N LYS A 17 12.60 0.46 4.01
CA LYS A 17 12.62 1.24 5.26
C LYS A 17 13.04 0.41 6.48
N TYR A 18 12.54 -0.82 6.60
CA TYR A 18 12.75 -1.65 7.79
C TYR A 18 13.63 -2.88 7.55
N LYS A 19 14.09 -3.12 6.30
CA LYS A 19 14.91 -4.29 5.92
C LYS A 19 14.23 -5.64 6.24
N LYS A 20 12.91 -5.66 6.30
CA LYS A 20 12.06 -6.83 6.59
C LYS A 20 11.15 -7.14 5.42
N ASP A 21 10.99 -8.42 5.09
CA ASP A 21 10.17 -8.84 3.96
C ASP A 21 8.75 -9.25 4.39
N LEU A 22 7.77 -8.37 4.16
CA LEU A 22 6.37 -8.64 4.46
C LEU A 22 5.82 -9.86 3.73
N LYS A 23 6.40 -10.26 2.59
CA LYS A 23 5.92 -11.41 1.81
C LYS A 23 5.98 -12.72 2.60
N THR A 24 6.84 -12.79 3.60
CA THR A 24 6.99 -13.94 4.50
C THR A 24 5.83 -14.09 5.50
N ASN A 25 5.02 -13.05 5.72
CA ASN A 25 3.92 -13.07 6.68
C ASN A 25 2.58 -12.77 5.99
N LYS A 26 1.81 -13.85 5.74
CA LYS A 26 0.49 -13.78 5.10
C LYS A 26 -0.51 -12.90 5.88
N ARG A 27 -0.42 -12.88 7.22
CA ARG A 27 -1.31 -12.04 8.07
C ARG A 27 -1.00 -10.56 7.87
N ALA A 28 0.28 -10.18 7.86
CA ALA A 28 0.72 -8.82 7.60
C ALA A 28 0.30 -8.36 6.20
N LEU A 29 0.52 -9.20 5.17
CA LEU A 29 0.07 -8.91 3.80
C LEU A 29 -1.44 -8.70 3.70
N ARG A 30 -2.24 -9.52 4.39
CA ARG A 30 -3.71 -9.36 4.40
C ARG A 30 -4.12 -8.02 5.03
N ARG A 31 -3.48 -7.61 6.13
CA ARG A 31 -3.75 -6.30 6.75
C ARG A 31 -3.38 -5.16 5.81
N LEU A 32 -2.22 -5.25 5.15
CA LEU A 32 -1.80 -4.26 4.15
C LEU A 32 -2.77 -4.18 2.98
N ARG A 33 -3.27 -5.30 2.47
CA ARG A 33 -4.31 -5.35 1.42
C ARG A 33 -5.57 -4.61 1.82
N THR A 34 -6.09 -4.86 3.03
CA THR A 34 -7.28 -4.15 3.54
C THR A 34 -7.06 -2.65 3.62
N ALA A 35 -5.87 -2.21 4.05
CA ALA A 35 -5.54 -0.80 4.12
C ALA A 35 -5.38 -0.15 2.73
N CYS A 36 -4.77 -0.87 1.77
CA CYS A 36 -4.66 -0.42 0.38
C CYS A 36 -6.04 -0.25 -0.27
N GLU A 37 -6.96 -1.19 -0.06
CA GLU A 37 -8.35 -1.09 -0.55
C GLU A 37 -9.06 0.15 0.00
N ARG A 38 -8.89 0.44 1.30
CA ARG A 38 -9.42 1.67 1.91
C ARG A 38 -8.80 2.92 1.30
N ALA A 39 -7.47 2.95 1.15
CA ALA A 39 -6.77 4.06 0.54
C ALA A 39 -7.22 4.29 -0.91
N LYS A 40 -7.39 3.24 -1.72
CA LYS A 40 -7.92 3.33 -3.08
C LYS A 40 -9.30 3.98 -3.14
N ARG A 41 -10.21 3.57 -2.25
CA ARG A 41 -11.55 4.20 -2.14
C ARG A 41 -11.44 5.67 -1.80
N THR A 42 -10.58 6.03 -0.85
CA THR A 42 -10.32 7.44 -0.51
C THR A 42 -9.75 8.21 -1.70
N LEU A 43 -8.81 7.64 -2.45
CA LEU A 43 -8.21 8.29 -3.62
C LEU A 43 -9.20 8.50 -4.78
N SER A 44 -10.31 7.76 -4.80
CA SER A 44 -11.38 7.95 -5.79
C SER A 44 -12.10 9.30 -5.62
N SER A 45 -12.08 9.89 -4.42
CA SER A 45 -12.68 11.20 -4.13
C SER A 45 -11.66 12.25 -3.67
N SER A 46 -10.56 11.84 -3.04
CA SER A 46 -9.50 12.71 -2.50
C SER A 46 -8.19 12.65 -3.27
N THR A 47 -7.34 13.67 -3.13
CA THR A 47 -6.01 13.74 -3.77
C THR A 47 -4.91 13.00 -2.99
N GLN A 48 -5.18 12.58 -1.76
CA GLN A 48 -4.25 11.86 -0.90
C GLN A 48 -5.02 10.90 0.03
N ALA A 49 -4.37 9.82 0.44
CA ALA A 49 -4.84 8.90 1.48
C ALA A 49 -3.68 8.50 2.40
N SER A 50 -3.93 8.43 3.72
CA SER A 50 -3.00 7.84 4.69
C SER A 50 -3.23 6.34 4.83
N ILE A 51 -2.16 5.62 5.14
CA ILE A 51 -2.15 4.19 5.45
C ILE A 51 -1.44 4.03 6.78
N GLU A 52 -2.20 3.55 7.76
CA GLU A 52 -1.78 3.46 9.15
C GLU A 52 -2.14 2.07 9.65
N ILE A 53 -1.12 1.28 10.01
CA ILE A 53 -1.30 -0.09 10.48
C ILE A 53 -0.35 -0.36 11.65
N ASP A 54 -0.92 -0.46 12.84
CA ASP A 54 -0.17 -0.77 14.06
C ASP A 54 0.35 -2.21 14.05
N SER A 55 1.58 -2.41 14.51
CA SER A 55 2.24 -3.72 14.64
C SER A 55 2.06 -4.58 13.39
N LEU A 56 2.33 -4.01 12.21
CA LEU A 56 2.15 -4.66 10.92
C LEU A 56 3.00 -5.93 10.82
N PHE A 57 4.27 -5.86 11.23
CA PHE A 57 5.22 -6.98 11.17
C PHE A 57 6.30 -6.86 12.24
N ASP A 58 6.58 -7.93 13.00
CA ASP A 58 7.56 -7.94 14.10
C ASP A 58 7.39 -6.76 15.10
N GLY A 59 6.15 -6.35 15.38
CA GLY A 59 5.86 -5.20 16.26
C GLY A 59 6.13 -3.83 15.64
N ILE A 60 6.48 -3.76 14.37
CA ILE A 60 6.73 -2.51 13.65
C ILE A 60 5.40 -1.93 13.16
N ASP A 61 5.13 -0.69 13.55
CA ASP A 61 4.03 0.09 13.00
C ASP A 61 4.38 0.62 11.60
N PHE A 62 3.38 0.63 10.73
CA PHE A 62 3.52 1.14 9.38
C PHE A 62 2.62 2.34 9.14
N TYR A 63 3.24 3.51 9.05
CA TYR A 63 2.60 4.78 8.72
C TYR A 63 3.20 5.31 7.41
N THR A 64 2.35 5.48 6.40
CA THR A 64 2.71 6.04 5.10
C THR A 64 1.51 6.75 4.48
N SER A 65 1.71 7.42 3.35
CA SER A 65 0.62 8.03 2.59
C SER A 65 0.89 7.93 1.10
N ILE A 66 -0.17 8.05 0.30
CA ILE A 66 -0.09 8.04 -1.15
C ILE A 66 -0.98 9.12 -1.73
N THR A 67 -0.48 9.78 -2.78
CA THR A 67 -1.23 10.77 -3.54
C THR A 67 -1.95 10.10 -4.72
N ARG A 68 -3.03 10.73 -5.20
CA ARG A 68 -3.75 10.28 -6.39
C ARG A 68 -2.81 10.23 -7.60
N ALA A 69 -1.97 11.24 -7.78
CA ALA A 69 -0.97 11.27 -8.85
C ALA A 69 -0.03 10.05 -8.81
N ARG A 70 0.46 9.68 -7.61
CA ARG A 70 1.32 8.50 -7.46
C ARG A 70 0.56 7.20 -7.72
N PHE A 71 -0.71 7.12 -7.31
CA PHE A 71 -1.57 5.99 -7.62
C PHE A 71 -1.83 5.85 -9.12
N GLU A 72 -2.12 6.95 -9.82
CA GLU A 72 -2.31 6.96 -11.27
C GLU A 72 -1.03 6.54 -12.01
N GLU A 73 0.14 7.04 -11.59
CA GLU A 73 1.43 6.62 -12.13
C GLU A 73 1.68 5.11 -11.96
N LEU A 74 1.42 4.57 -10.75
CA LEU A 74 1.56 3.14 -10.47
C LEU A 74 0.64 2.25 -11.31
N ASN A 75 -0.44 2.82 -11.85
CA ASN A 75 -1.45 2.10 -12.62
C ASN A 75 -1.61 2.64 -14.04
N ALA A 76 -0.64 3.40 -14.54
CA ALA A 76 -0.75 4.14 -15.80
C ALA A 76 -1.05 3.23 -17.00
N ASP A 77 -0.52 2.00 -17.01
CA ASP A 77 -0.79 1.00 -18.04
C ASP A 77 -2.20 0.39 -17.94
N LEU A 78 -2.79 0.33 -16.75
CA LEU A 78 -4.17 -0.13 -16.56
C LEU A 78 -5.20 0.93 -16.99
N PHE A 79 -4.82 2.21 -17.01
CA PHE A 79 -5.66 3.31 -17.50
C PHE A 79 -5.52 3.57 -19.01
N ARG A 80 -4.52 2.99 -19.68
CA ARG A 80 -4.28 3.13 -21.12
C ARG A 80 -4.92 2.03 -21.96
N GLY A 81 -5.71 1.15 -21.33
CA GLY A 81 -6.45 0.06 -21.96
C GLY A 81 -7.92 0.37 -22.16
#